data_AF-A0A7W9FFX3-F1
#
_entry.id   AF-A0A7W9FFX3-F1
#
_cell.length_a   1.000
_cell.length_b   1.000
_cell.length_c   1.000
_cell.angle_alpha   90.00
_cell.angle_beta   90.00
_cell.angle_gamma   90.00
#
_symmetry.space_group_name_H-M   'P 1'
#
loop_
_entity.id
_entity.type
_entity.pdbx_description
1 polymer ?
#
loop_
_entity_poly.entity_id
_entity_poly.type
_entity_poly.pdbx_seq_one_letter_code
_entity_poly.pdbx_strand_id
1 'polypeptide(L)'
;METTSTRPRRALAVAAAGAVTLASALAFAGPVQADESYRQDGCKVTLMTPAFWKTSSTGDDLYQYAFQATCFGKRTLYYEHKVYQLRDGRNHVRQERTGQWTFSQGENQQATKKRVPWNTLKDYNKSGRESVHHAIRFKVEGFNNIDGEWSPWFHTDPISVNG
;
A
#
# COMPACT_ATOMS: atom_id res chain seq x y z
N MET A 1 -44.00 33.30 -63.76
CA MET A 1 -43.69 34.70 -64.10
C MET A 1 -43.97 35.54 -62.88
N GLU A 2 -43.08 36.51 -62.64
CA GLU A 2 -43.12 37.62 -61.68
C GLU A 2 -42.85 37.37 -60.18
N THR A 3 -41.61 37.75 -59.84
CA THR A 3 -41.01 38.26 -58.61
C THR A 3 -41.78 39.48 -58.05
N THR A 4 -41.67 39.94 -56.79
CA THR A 4 -40.47 40.55 -56.18
C THR A 4 -40.77 41.03 -54.74
N SER A 5 -39.72 41.06 -53.90
CA SER A 5 -39.45 42.04 -52.82
C SER A 5 -40.21 41.87 -51.49
N THR A 6 -39.57 41.82 -50.32
CA THR A 6 -38.70 42.90 -49.79
C THR A 6 -37.85 42.37 -48.62
N ARG A 7 -36.54 42.68 -48.60
CA ARG A 7 -35.66 42.62 -47.41
C ARG A 7 -35.55 44.00 -46.78
N PRO A 8 -35.42 44.09 -45.43
CA PRO A 8 -34.20 44.68 -44.85
C PRO A 8 -33.71 43.89 -43.61
N ARG A 9 -32.42 43.51 -43.57
CA ARG A 9 -31.27 44.13 -42.87
C ARG A 9 -31.19 43.89 -41.35
N ARG A 10 -30.20 43.04 -41.00
CA ARG A 10 -29.23 43.11 -39.88
C ARG A 10 -29.75 43.47 -38.48
N ALA A 11 -29.60 42.51 -37.57
CA ALA A 11 -28.84 42.75 -36.33
C ALA A 11 -28.19 41.43 -35.87
N LEU A 12 -26.87 41.44 -35.77
CA LEU A 12 -26.09 40.47 -35.02
C LEU A 12 -26.57 40.50 -33.56
N ALA A 13 -26.86 39.35 -32.98
CA ALA A 13 -26.79 39.15 -31.54
C ALA A 13 -26.03 37.86 -31.30
N VAL A 14 -24.70 37.99 -31.22
CA VAL A 14 -23.81 36.96 -30.69
C VAL A 14 -24.11 36.87 -29.20
N ALA A 15 -24.95 35.93 -28.80
CA ALA A 15 -25.04 35.50 -27.41
C ALA A 15 -23.93 34.46 -27.19
N ALA A 16 -22.75 34.95 -26.80
CA ALA A 16 -21.75 34.14 -26.14
C ALA A 16 -22.28 33.80 -24.74
N ALA A 17 -22.57 32.52 -24.50
CA ALA A 17 -22.66 31.97 -23.15
C ALA A 17 -22.06 30.57 -23.21
N GLY A 18 -20.81 30.48 -22.78
CA GLY A 18 -20.05 29.24 -22.76
C GLY A 18 -20.75 28.18 -21.92
N ALA A 19 -20.99 27.03 -22.52
CA ALA A 19 -21.13 25.79 -21.77
C ALA A 19 -19.72 25.27 -21.55
N VAL A 20 -19.12 25.61 -20.41
CA VAL A 20 -17.99 24.83 -19.88
C VAL A 20 -18.59 23.49 -19.52
N THR A 21 -18.44 22.51 -20.41
CA THR A 21 -18.65 21.11 -20.04
C THR A 21 -17.63 20.81 -18.95
N LEU A 22 -18.09 20.76 -17.70
CA LEU A 22 -17.35 20.19 -16.59
C LEU A 22 -16.94 18.78 -17.03
N ALA A 23 -15.66 18.65 -17.43
CA ALA A 23 -15.05 17.35 -17.56
C ALA A 23 -15.14 16.72 -16.17
N SER A 24 -16.05 15.75 -16.04
CA SER A 24 -16.11 14.88 -14.88
C SER A 24 -14.78 14.16 -14.82
N ALA A 25 -13.81 14.76 -14.12
CA ALA A 25 -12.63 14.07 -13.67
C ALA A 25 -13.14 12.99 -12.73
N LEU A 26 -13.40 11.81 -13.30
CA LEU A 26 -13.41 10.55 -12.56
C LEU A 26 -11.99 10.39 -12.03
N ALA A 27 -11.71 11.08 -10.93
CA ALA A 27 -10.62 10.71 -10.06
C ALA A 27 -10.98 9.30 -9.60
N PHE A 28 -10.38 8.31 -10.25
CA PHE A 28 -10.31 6.97 -9.73
C PHE A 28 -9.58 7.09 -8.40
N ALA A 29 -10.34 7.31 -7.33
CA ALA A 29 -9.93 6.93 -6.00
C ALA A 29 -9.84 5.40 -6.04
N GLY A 30 -8.66 4.91 -6.45
CA GLY A 30 -8.30 3.52 -6.19
C GLY A 30 -8.51 3.25 -4.70
N PRO A 31 -8.83 2.01 -4.30
CA PRO A 31 -8.98 1.69 -2.90
C PRO A 31 -7.71 2.14 -2.16
N VAL A 32 -7.85 3.09 -1.24
CA VAL A 32 -6.83 3.34 -0.22
C VAL A 32 -6.82 2.07 0.63
N GLN A 33 -5.91 1.15 0.29
CA GLN A 33 -5.67 -0.04 1.09
C GLN A 33 -4.99 0.42 2.37
N ALA A 34 -5.68 0.18 3.48
CA ALA A 34 -5.29 0.67 4.78
C ALA A 34 -4.09 -0.11 5.33
N ASP A 35 -3.19 0.60 6.00
CA ASP A 35 -2.16 -0.04 6.79
C ASP A 35 -2.83 -0.86 7.90
N GLU A 36 -2.44 -2.13 8.00
CA GLU A 36 -2.97 -3.04 9.00
C GLU A 36 -2.17 -2.97 10.28
N SER A 37 -2.82 -3.03 11.44
CA SER A 37 -2.09 -2.95 12.71
C SER A 37 -2.59 -3.91 13.78
N TYR A 38 -1.65 -4.47 14.52
CA TYR A 38 -1.91 -5.42 15.58
C TYR A 38 -1.17 -5.00 16.85
N ARG A 39 -1.83 -5.12 18.00
CA ARG A 39 -1.29 -4.76 19.30
C ARG A 39 -1.19 -5.98 20.19
N GLN A 40 -0.04 -6.15 20.84
CA GLN A 40 0.19 -7.22 21.80
C GLN A 40 1.28 -6.80 22.79
N ASP A 41 1.10 -7.11 24.07
CA ASP A 41 2.16 -7.05 25.10
C ASP A 41 2.92 -5.71 25.19
N GLY A 42 2.21 -4.60 24.95
CA GLY A 42 2.79 -3.25 24.98
C GLY A 42 3.49 -2.81 23.69
N CYS A 43 3.38 -3.59 22.63
CA CYS A 43 3.83 -3.25 21.28
C CYS A 43 2.65 -3.10 20.31
N LYS A 44 2.75 -2.15 19.38
CA LYS A 44 1.91 -2.02 18.19
C LYS A 44 2.79 -2.27 16.97
N VAL A 45 2.45 -3.26 16.16
CA VAL A 45 3.04 -3.45 14.83
C VAL A 45 2.06 -2.94 13.79
N THR A 46 2.53 -2.12 12.85
CA THR A 46 1.76 -1.63 11.72
C THR A 46 2.44 -2.10 10.44
N LEU A 47 1.72 -2.89 9.66
CA LEU A 47 2.12 -3.44 8.38
C LEU A 47 1.60 -2.50 7.29
N MET A 48 2.51 -1.94 6.50
CA MET A 48 2.17 -0.88 5.54
C MET A 48 1.90 -1.48 4.16
N THR A 49 0.87 -0.99 3.47
CA THR A 49 0.55 -1.45 2.11
C THR A 49 1.78 -1.42 1.21
N PRO A 50 2.04 -2.48 0.39
CA PRO A 50 3.18 -2.49 -0.49
C PRO A 50 3.17 -1.28 -1.43
N ALA A 51 4.33 -0.68 -1.67
CA ALA A 51 4.44 0.51 -2.49
C ALA A 51 5.48 0.30 -3.61
N PHE A 52 5.14 0.70 -4.83
CA PHE A 52 6.10 0.73 -5.93
C PHE A 52 7.29 1.63 -5.57
N TRP A 53 8.49 1.19 -5.88
CA TRP A 53 9.72 1.96 -5.65
C TRP A 53 10.36 2.42 -6.94
N LYS A 54 10.77 1.46 -7.79
CA LYS A 54 11.43 1.70 -9.07
C LYS A 54 11.46 0.42 -9.90
N THR A 55 11.74 0.55 -11.18
CA THR A 55 12.09 -0.58 -12.05
C THR A 55 13.61 -0.81 -11.99
N SER A 56 14.03 -2.07 -11.92
CA SER A 56 15.44 -2.47 -11.96
C SER A 56 16.03 -2.28 -13.36
N SER A 57 17.37 -2.35 -13.47
CA SER A 57 18.04 -2.31 -14.79
C SER A 57 17.72 -3.53 -15.67
N THR A 58 17.16 -4.60 -15.10
CA THR A 58 16.69 -5.80 -15.83
C THR A 58 15.22 -5.69 -16.25
N GLY A 59 14.54 -4.60 -15.92
CA GLY A 59 13.12 -4.38 -16.24
C GLY A 59 12.15 -4.93 -15.19
N ASP A 60 12.63 -5.29 -13.99
CA ASP A 60 11.79 -5.85 -12.92
C ASP A 60 11.32 -4.75 -11.96
N ASP A 61 10.02 -4.66 -11.71
CA ASP A 61 9.48 -3.71 -10.74
C ASP A 61 9.79 -4.12 -9.29
N LEU A 62 10.31 -3.18 -8.52
CA LEU A 62 10.63 -3.33 -7.11
C LEU A 62 9.54 -2.69 -6.26
N TYR A 63 9.07 -3.44 -5.27
CA TYR A 63 8.09 -2.98 -4.30
C TYR A 63 8.70 -2.98 -2.89
N GLN A 64 8.28 -2.00 -2.09
CA GLN A 64 8.62 -1.86 -0.68
C GLN A 64 7.57 -2.55 0.16
N TYR A 65 8.02 -3.37 1.10
CA TYR A 65 7.16 -4.17 1.96
C TYR A 65 7.34 -3.74 3.42
N ALA A 66 7.03 -2.48 3.70
CA ALA A 66 7.39 -1.85 4.97
C ALA A 66 6.51 -2.29 6.14
N PHE A 67 7.10 -2.34 7.33
CA PHE A 67 6.37 -2.44 8.57
C PHE A 67 7.10 -1.67 9.67
N GLN A 68 6.35 -1.23 10.66
CA GLN A 68 6.88 -0.53 11.82
C GLN A 68 6.38 -1.19 13.10
N ALA A 69 7.20 -1.17 14.13
CA ALA A 69 6.81 -1.54 15.48
C ALA A 69 7.07 -0.40 16.43
N THR A 70 6.08 -0.10 17.26
CA THR A 70 6.16 0.87 18.36
C THR A 70 5.94 0.12 19.66
N CYS A 71 6.91 0.13 20.56
CA CYS A 71 6.83 -0.56 21.85
C CYS A 71 7.06 0.43 23.00
N PHE A 72 6.38 0.17 24.13
CA PHE A 72 6.58 0.88 25.39
C PHE A 72 7.56 0.16 26.31
N GLY A 73 8.36 0.93 27.04
CA GLY A 73 9.37 0.40 27.97
C GLY A 73 10.46 -0.39 27.25
N LYS A 74 11.16 -1.24 28.01
CA LYS A 74 12.09 -2.20 27.40
C LYS A 74 11.44 -3.55 27.14
N ARG A 75 11.57 -3.97 25.88
CA ARG A 75 10.92 -5.12 25.26
C ARG A 75 11.81 -5.65 24.16
N THR A 76 11.75 -6.94 23.89
CA THR A 76 12.30 -7.51 22.66
C THR A 76 11.16 -8.03 21.82
N LEU A 77 11.02 -7.50 20.61
CA LEU A 77 10.04 -7.97 19.63
C LEU A 77 10.71 -8.92 18.66
N TYR A 78 10.21 -10.14 18.58
CA TYR A 78 10.58 -11.13 17.57
C TYR A 78 9.51 -11.14 16.49
N TYR A 79 9.90 -11.19 15.22
CA TYR A 79 8.96 -11.19 14.11
C TYR A 79 9.32 -12.20 13.04
N GLU A 80 8.29 -12.65 12.34
CA GLU A 80 8.38 -13.36 11.07
C GLU A 80 7.60 -12.59 10.02
N HIS A 81 8.22 -12.36 8.86
CA HIS A 81 7.69 -11.56 7.77
C HIS A 81 7.74 -12.35 6.47
N LYS A 82 6.59 -12.44 5.80
CA LYS A 82 6.42 -13.15 4.53
C LYS A 82 5.92 -12.21 3.45
N VAL A 83 6.52 -12.28 2.28
CA VAL A 83 6.08 -11.54 1.09
C VAL A 83 5.52 -12.52 0.08
N TYR A 84 4.34 -12.19 -0.45
CA TYR A 84 3.56 -13.04 -1.33
C TYR A 84 3.33 -12.40 -2.68
N GLN A 85 3.35 -13.24 -3.70
CA GLN A 85 2.84 -12.96 -5.04
C GLN A 85 1.61 -13.84 -5.24
N LEU A 86 0.46 -13.21 -5.46
CA LEU A 86 -0.77 -13.88 -5.87
C LEU A 86 -0.74 -14.03 -7.40
N ARG A 87 -0.75 -15.28 -7.87
CA ARG A 87 -0.78 -15.63 -9.29
C ARG A 87 -1.77 -16.76 -9.49
N ASP A 88 -2.63 -16.63 -10.49
CA ASP A 88 -3.66 -17.64 -10.82
C ASP A 88 -4.51 -18.06 -9.60
N GLY A 89 -4.80 -17.10 -8.71
CA GLY A 89 -5.55 -17.31 -7.47
C GLY A 89 -4.78 -18.02 -6.35
N ARG A 90 -3.46 -18.21 -6.47
CA ARG A 90 -2.62 -18.90 -5.48
C ARG A 90 -1.54 -17.99 -4.92
N ASN A 91 -1.32 -18.07 -3.60
CA ASN A 91 -0.26 -17.35 -2.92
C ASN A 91 1.08 -18.08 -3.06
N HIS A 92 2.05 -17.41 -3.66
CA HIS A 92 3.44 -17.86 -3.74
C HIS A 92 4.30 -17.05 -2.76
N VAL A 93 4.91 -17.73 -1.79
CA VAL A 93 5.90 -17.10 -0.90
C VAL A 93 7.14 -16.77 -1.72
N ARG A 94 7.51 -15.50 -1.79
CA ARG A 94 8.69 -15.01 -2.51
C ARG A 94 9.85 -14.72 -1.58
N GLN A 95 9.53 -14.35 -0.35
CA GLN A 95 10.52 -14.14 0.69
C GLN A 95 9.93 -14.44 2.05
N GLU A 96 10.74 -15.03 2.91
CA GLU A 96 10.49 -15.18 4.34
C GLU A 96 11.69 -14.63 5.10
N ARG A 97 11.43 -13.86 6.15
CA ARG A 97 12.46 -13.32 7.03
C ARG A 97 12.01 -13.40 8.46
N THR A 98 12.92 -13.80 9.33
CA THR A 98 12.77 -13.66 10.77
C THR A 98 13.70 -12.56 11.27
N GLY A 99 13.41 -12.01 12.43
CA GLY A 99 14.28 -11.02 13.05
C GLY A 99 13.81 -10.62 14.43
N GLN A 100 14.63 -9.76 15.06
CA GLN A 100 14.34 -9.23 16.38
C GLN A 100 14.64 -7.74 16.46
N TRP A 101 13.91 -7.05 17.33
CA TRP A 101 14.08 -5.65 17.68
C TRP A 101 14.03 -5.46 19.18
N THR A 102 15.15 -5.01 19.76
CA THR A 102 15.20 -4.61 21.17
C THR A 102 14.84 -3.14 21.33
N PHE A 103 13.93 -2.84 22.24
CA PHE A 103 13.55 -1.51 22.67
C PHE A 103 14.10 -1.31 24.08
N SER A 104 14.73 -0.16 24.35
CA SER A 104 15.48 0.10 25.58
C SER A 104 15.00 1.34 26.35
N GLN A 105 13.75 1.77 26.12
CA GLN A 105 13.26 3.03 26.68
C GLN A 105 12.73 2.87 28.11
N GLY A 106 12.58 3.99 28.83
CA GLY A 106 11.96 4.00 30.16
C GLY A 106 10.50 3.51 30.12
N GLU A 107 9.98 3.06 31.26
CA GLU A 107 8.70 2.32 31.37
C GLU A 107 7.50 3.00 30.69
N ASN A 108 7.44 4.33 30.72
CA ASN A 108 6.38 5.15 30.11
C ASN A 108 6.79 5.81 28.79
N GLN A 109 7.92 5.41 28.21
CA GLN A 109 8.42 5.93 26.95
C GLN A 109 8.18 4.92 25.85
N GLN A 110 7.88 5.44 24.65
CA GLN A 110 7.74 4.63 23.45
C GLN A 110 8.92 4.86 22.50
N ALA A 111 9.28 3.83 21.76
CA ALA A 111 10.16 3.95 20.60
C ALA A 111 9.56 3.22 19.41
N THR A 112 9.82 3.77 18.21
CA THR A 112 9.38 3.20 16.94
C THR A 112 10.59 2.72 16.15
N LYS A 113 10.53 1.49 15.65
CA LYS A 113 11.45 0.94 14.67
C LYS A 113 10.70 0.66 13.39
N LYS A 114 11.31 0.98 12.24
CA LYS A 114 10.73 0.74 10.92
C LYS A 114 11.67 -0.14 10.10
N ARG A 115 11.13 -1.16 9.45
CA ARG A 115 11.81 -1.94 8.41
C ARG A 115 11.21 -1.57 7.07
N VAL A 116 12.07 -1.38 6.08
CA VAL A 116 11.67 -1.23 4.68
C VAL A 116 12.43 -2.28 3.86
N PRO A 117 12.04 -3.57 3.95
CA PRO A 117 12.65 -4.58 3.12
C PRO A 117 12.25 -4.37 1.65
N TRP A 118 13.23 -4.48 0.77
CA TRP A 118 13.05 -4.49 -0.68
C TRP A 118 12.89 -5.93 -1.14
N ASN A 119 11.97 -6.18 -2.06
CA ASN A 119 11.95 -7.43 -2.81
C ASN A 119 11.83 -7.15 -4.30
N THR A 120 12.74 -7.77 -5.05
CA THR A 120 12.65 -7.92 -6.49
C THR A 120 11.64 -9.02 -6.78
N LEU A 121 10.59 -8.70 -7.51
CA LEU A 121 9.64 -9.70 -7.98
C LEU A 121 9.84 -9.83 -9.49
N LYS A 122 10.71 -10.78 -9.83
CA LYS A 122 11.28 -11.04 -11.16
C LYS A 122 10.27 -11.47 -12.24
N ASP A 123 9.04 -11.78 -11.87
CA ASP A 123 8.12 -12.53 -12.73
C ASP A 123 6.84 -11.78 -13.15
N TYR A 124 6.74 -10.47 -12.91
CA TYR A 124 5.53 -9.68 -13.21
C TYR A 124 5.13 -9.60 -14.69
N ASN A 125 6.00 -10.05 -15.59
CA ASN A 125 5.86 -9.82 -17.03
C ASN A 125 5.24 -11.01 -17.79
N LYS A 126 4.55 -11.93 -17.10
CA LYS A 126 3.89 -13.09 -17.73
C LYS A 126 2.37 -13.08 -17.56
N SER A 127 1.71 -12.23 -18.36
CA SER A 127 0.34 -12.40 -18.86
C SER A 127 -0.80 -12.72 -17.87
N GLY A 128 -0.75 -12.26 -16.62
CA GLY A 128 -1.78 -12.53 -15.61
C GLY A 128 -2.10 -11.32 -14.73
N ARG A 129 -3.27 -11.36 -14.06
CA ARG A 129 -3.61 -10.43 -12.97
C ARG A 129 -2.76 -10.81 -11.76
N GLU A 130 -1.53 -10.30 -11.73
CA GLU A 130 -0.66 -10.51 -10.60
C GLU A 130 -1.01 -9.52 -9.48
N SER A 131 -0.85 -9.93 -8.24
CA SER A 131 -1.04 -9.05 -7.09
C SER A 131 -0.03 -9.37 -6.01
N VAL A 132 0.33 -8.37 -5.20
CA VAL A 132 1.29 -8.56 -4.11
C VAL A 132 0.77 -8.09 -2.78
N HIS A 133 1.21 -8.79 -1.75
CA HIS A 133 0.92 -8.47 -0.36
C HIS A 133 2.03 -9.07 0.50
N HIS A 134 1.99 -8.74 1.78
CA HIS A 134 2.84 -9.36 2.77
C HIS A 134 2.05 -9.65 4.04
N ALA A 135 2.59 -10.54 4.86
CA ALA A 135 2.05 -10.84 6.17
C ALA A 135 3.16 -10.82 7.20
N ILE A 136 2.81 -10.49 8.43
CA ILE A 136 3.71 -10.52 9.57
C ILE A 136 3.01 -11.19 10.75
N ARG A 137 3.80 -11.89 11.57
CA ARG A 137 3.43 -12.23 12.94
C ARG A 137 4.58 -11.86 13.86
N PHE A 138 4.28 -11.59 15.12
CA PHE A 138 5.29 -11.24 16.10
C PHE A 138 4.97 -11.81 17.48
N LYS A 139 6.00 -11.95 18.31
CA LYS A 139 5.86 -12.14 19.75
C LYS A 139 6.72 -11.12 20.47
N VAL A 140 6.35 -10.80 21.71
CA VAL A 140 7.06 -9.81 22.52
C VAL A 140 7.55 -10.49 23.79
N GLU A 141 8.84 -10.33 24.06
CA GLU A 141 9.43 -10.72 25.32
C GLU A 141 9.47 -9.49 26.25
N GLY A 142 8.86 -9.66 27.42
CA GLY A 142 8.88 -8.68 28.49
C GLY A 142 10.23 -8.62 29.21
N PHE A 143 10.42 -7.62 30.07
CA PHE A 143 11.65 -7.46 30.87
C PHE A 143 11.96 -8.63 31.82
N ASN A 144 10.95 -9.44 32.14
CA ASN A 144 11.08 -10.61 33.01
C ASN A 144 11.48 -11.89 32.25
N ASN A 145 11.90 -11.75 30.98
CA ASN A 145 12.21 -12.85 30.06
C ASN A 145 11.08 -13.88 29.90
N ILE A 146 9.84 -13.44 30.09
CA ILE A 146 8.66 -14.25 29.79
C ILE A 146 8.40 -14.08 28.30
N ASP A 147 8.55 -15.18 27.57
CA ASP A 147 8.22 -15.27 26.16
C ASP A 147 6.71 -15.05 25.97
N GLY A 148 6.34 -13.99 25.26
CA GLY A 148 4.98 -13.78 24.82
C GLY A 148 4.57 -14.81 23.76
N GLU A 149 3.26 -14.98 23.61
CA GLU A 149 2.71 -15.83 22.55
C GLU A 149 2.90 -15.20 21.18
N TRP A 150 2.94 -16.01 20.13
CA TRP A 150 2.91 -15.50 18.77
C TRP A 150 1.54 -14.91 18.46
N SER A 151 1.52 -13.70 17.92
CA SER A 151 0.33 -13.14 17.30
C SER A 151 -0.16 -14.06 16.16
N PRO A 152 -1.45 -13.99 15.80
CA PRO A 152 -1.87 -14.49 14.49
C PRO A 152 -1.10 -13.78 13.38
N TRP A 153 -1.05 -14.40 12.21
CA TRP A 153 -0.61 -13.73 11.00
C TRP A 153 -1.63 -12.67 10.60
N PHE A 154 -1.16 -11.44 10.40
CA PHE A 154 -1.96 -10.37 9.78
C PHE A 154 -1.27 -9.90 8.50
N HIS A 155 -2.06 -9.50 7.52
CA HIS A 155 -1.64 -9.30 6.14
C HIS A 155 -2.21 -7.99 5.60
N THR A 156 -1.51 -7.40 4.63
CA THR A 156 -2.14 -6.36 3.80
C THR A 156 -3.06 -6.99 2.78
N ASP A 157 -4.01 -6.21 2.29
CA ASP A 157 -4.72 -6.57 1.08
C ASP A 157 -3.75 -6.73 -0.11
N PRO A 158 -4.05 -7.62 -1.07
CA PRO A 158 -3.30 -7.69 -2.33
C PRO A 158 -3.47 -6.42 -3.15
N ILE A 159 -2.37 -5.75 -3.51
CA ILE A 159 -2.37 -4.71 -4.56
C ILE A 159 -2.20 -5.37 -5.92
N SER A 160 -2.94 -4.89 -6.93
CA SER A 160 -2.64 -5.25 -8.32
C SER A 160 -1.35 -4.58 -8.77
N VAL A 161 -0.52 -5.35 -9.46
CA VAL A 161 0.73 -4.89 -10.06
C VAL A 161 0.54 -5.04 -11.57
N ASN A 162 0.77 -3.95 -12.31
CA ASN A 162 0.28 -3.71 -13.68
C ASN A 162 -1.20 -3.26 -13.72
N GLY A 163 -1.40 -1.95 -13.69
CA GLY A 163 -2.64 -1.25 -14.05
C GLY A 163 -2.34 -0.26 -15.16
#